data_AF-A0A1E7N2G3-F1
#
_entry.id   AF-A0A1E7N2G3-F1
#
_cell.length_a   1.000
_cell.length_b   1.000
_cell.length_c   1.000
_cell.angle_alpha   90.00
_cell.angle_beta   90.00
_cell.angle_gamma   90.00
#
_symmetry.space_group_name_H-M   'P 1'
#
loop_
_entity.id
_entity.type
_entity.pdbx_description
1 polymer ?
#
loop_
_entity_poly.entity_id
_entity_poly.type
_entity_poly.pdbx_seq_one_letter_code
_entity_poly.pdbx_strand_id
1 'polypeptide(L)'
;MYVDVTMLDQECVRLAGLMAGQGMDRLTLPPTTSLEDDGTALEKAFTAELSASYHRIAAAGSDEECILPSLLMTMTGKLSALATEVALRSDRDVAEVIRSIGGR
;
A
#
# COMPACT_ATOMS: atom_id res chain seq x y z
N MET A 1 15.93 -7.48 18.29
CA MET A 1 14.98 -6.55 17.66
C MET A 1 15.63 -5.91 16.44
N TYR A 2 15.55 -6.60 15.31
CA TYR A 2 16.11 -6.24 14.01
C TYR A 2 15.03 -6.36 12.92
N VAL A 3 14.99 -5.39 12.01
CA VAL A 3 14.20 -5.45 10.78
C VAL A 3 15.09 -4.99 9.64
N ASP A 4 15.09 -5.71 8.53
CA ASP A 4 15.70 -5.24 7.30
C ASP A 4 14.88 -4.06 6.76
N VAL A 5 15.35 -2.85 7.04
CA VAL A 5 14.69 -1.60 6.66
C VAL A 5 14.62 -1.40 5.14
N THR A 6 15.53 -2.02 4.37
CA THR A 6 15.53 -1.94 2.91
C THR A 6 14.41 -2.81 2.35
N MET A 7 14.32 -4.05 2.83
CA MET A 7 13.25 -4.97 2.45
C MET A 7 11.88 -4.46 2.91
N LEU A 8 11.81 -3.90 4.11
CA LEU A 8 10.62 -3.26 4.64
C LEU A 8 10.13 -2.13 3.73
N ASP A 9 11.02 -1.20 3.35
CA ASP A 9 10.66 -0.09 2.49
C ASP A 9 10.18 -0.55 1.11
N GLN A 10 10.87 -1.53 0.52
CA GLN A 10 10.47 -2.15 -0.76
C GLN A 10 9.07 -2.74 -0.70
N GLU A 11 8.76 -3.51 0.35
CA GLU A 11 7.43 -4.08 0.52
C GLU A 11 6.36 -3.01 0.76
N CYS A 12 6.67 -1.96 1.53
CA CYS A 12 5.75 -0.84 1.73
C CYS A 12 5.46 -0.07 0.43
N VAL A 13 6.47 0.19 -0.41
CA VAL A 13 6.30 0.81 -1.72
C VAL A 13 5.46 -0.08 -2.63
N ARG A 14 5.74 -1.39 -2.66
CA ARG A 14 5.00 -2.37 -3.46
C ARG A 14 3.52 -2.45 -3.04
N LEU A 15 3.26 -2.51 -1.74
CA LEU A 15 1.91 -2.50 -1.18
C LEU A 15 1.16 -1.21 -1.55
N ALA A 16 1.80 -0.05 -1.39
CA ALA A 16 1.22 1.23 -1.77
C ALA A 16 0.88 1.28 -3.27
N GLY A 17 1.78 0.81 -4.14
CA GLY A 17 1.56 0.73 -5.58
C GLY A 17 0.41 -0.20 -5.99
N LEU A 18 0.23 -1.33 -5.28
CA LEU A 18 -0.90 -2.23 -5.52
C LEU A 18 -2.24 -1.58 -5.15
N MET A 19 -2.32 -0.95 -3.99
CA MET A 19 -3.55 -0.26 -3.55
C MET A 19 -3.90 0.91 -4.46
N ALA A 20 -2.89 1.68 -4.86
CA ALA A 20 -2.97 2.76 -5.82
C ALA A 20 -3.55 2.32 -7.17
N GLY A 21 -2.96 1.27 -7.78
CA GLY A 21 -3.40 0.75 -9.07
C GLY A 21 -4.82 0.19 -9.02
N GLN A 22 -5.11 -0.65 -8.03
CA GLN A 22 -6.44 -1.25 -7.87
C GLN A 22 -7.52 -0.20 -7.58
N GLY A 23 -7.19 0.86 -6.84
CA GLY A 23 -8.09 1.99 -6.61
C GLY A 23 -8.41 2.76 -7.90
N MET A 24 -7.39 3.04 -8.72
CA MET A 24 -7.58 3.74 -10.00
C MET A 24 -8.38 2.93 -11.03
N ASP A 25 -8.11 1.63 -11.16
CA ASP A 25 -8.84 0.76 -12.09
C ASP A 25 -10.34 0.72 -11.76
N ARG A 26 -10.68 0.77 -10.46
CA ARG A 26 -12.07 0.76 -9.98
C ARG A 26 -12.79 2.10 -10.12
N LEU A 27 -12.06 3.21 -10.15
CA LEU A 27 -12.64 4.54 -10.41
C LEU A 27 -12.89 4.78 -11.92
N THR A 28 -12.27 3.99 -12.79
CA THR A 28 -12.33 4.19 -14.26
C THR A 28 -13.21 3.16 -14.97
N LEU A 29 -13.47 2.00 -14.35
CA LEU A 29 -14.40 0.99 -14.86
C LEU A 29 -15.81 1.19 -14.29
N PRO A 30 -16.87 1.02 -15.09
CA PRO A 30 -18.24 1.04 -14.58
C PRO A 30 -18.41 -0.09 -13.55
N PRO A 31 -19.03 0.17 -12.38
CA PRO A 31 -19.11 -0.82 -11.31
C PRO A 31 -19.92 -2.03 -11.78
N THR A 32 -19.28 -3.19 -11.80
CA THR A 32 -19.91 -4.49 -12.12
C THR A 32 -20.56 -5.14 -10.89
N THR A 33 -20.32 -4.57 -9.71
CA THR A 33 -20.62 -5.09 -8.37
C THR A 33 -20.98 -3.95 -7.43
N SER A 34 -21.56 -4.24 -6.25
CA SER A 34 -21.86 -3.20 -5.27
C SER A 34 -20.57 -2.62 -4.66
N LEU A 35 -20.61 -1.37 -4.20
CA LEU A 35 -19.46 -0.73 -3.54
C LEU A 35 -19.00 -1.50 -2.28
N GLU A 36 -19.91 -2.19 -1.60
CA GLU A 36 -19.61 -2.99 -0.40
C GLU A 36 -18.86 -4.29 -0.75
N ASP A 37 -19.28 -4.96 -1.83
CA ASP A 37 -18.58 -6.15 -2.34
C ASP A 37 -17.17 -5.80 -2.83
N ASP A 38 -17.03 -4.64 -3.48
CA ASP A 38 -15.75 -4.12 -3.94
C ASP A 38 -14.83 -3.81 -2.75
N GLY A 39 -15.35 -3.14 -1.71
CA GLY A 39 -14.61 -2.87 -0.47
C GLY A 39 -14.10 -4.15 0.18
N THR A 40 -14.97 -5.15 0.31
CA THR A 40 -14.62 -6.46 0.89
C THR A 40 -13.55 -7.18 0.08
N ALA A 41 -13.65 -7.15 -1.25
CA ALA A 41 -12.66 -7.77 -2.13
C ALA A 41 -11.29 -7.07 -2.03
N LEU A 42 -11.27 -5.74 -1.89
CA LEU A 42 -10.04 -4.96 -1.71
C LEU A 42 -9.37 -5.29 -0.38
N GLU A 43 -10.14 -5.32 0.70
CA GLU A 43 -9.63 -5.65 2.04
C GLU A 43 -9.03 -7.05 2.08
N LYS A 44 -9.69 -8.02 1.44
CA LYS A 44 -9.19 -9.39 1.33
C LYS A 44 -7.88 -9.46 0.53
N ALA A 45 -7.79 -8.75 -0.60
CA ALA A 45 -6.59 -8.68 -1.41
C ALA A 45 -5.44 -8.02 -0.63
N PHE A 46 -5.72 -6.92 0.05
CA PHE A 46 -4.74 -6.21 0.87
C PHE A 46 -4.22 -7.07 2.04
N THR A 47 -5.11 -7.81 2.71
CA THR A 47 -4.75 -8.71 3.81
C THR A 47 -3.85 -9.86 3.32
N ALA A 48 -4.14 -10.42 2.15
CA ALA A 48 -3.30 -11.45 1.53
C ALA A 48 -1.90 -10.90 1.19
N GLU A 49 -1.84 -9.69 0.64
CA GLU A 49 -0.58 -9.02 0.29
C GLU A 49 0.25 -8.61 1.50
N LEU A 50 -0.40 -8.16 2.59
CA LEU A 50 0.25 -7.91 3.88
C LEU A 50 0.88 -9.18 4.43
N SER A 51 0.14 -10.29 4.43
CA SER A 51 0.66 -11.60 4.86
C SER A 51 1.86 -12.05 4.02
N ALA A 52 1.80 -11.86 2.70
CA ALA A 52 2.92 -12.16 1.81
C ALA A 52 4.15 -11.28 2.09
N SER A 53 3.94 -9.99 2.34
CA SER A 53 5.00 -9.03 2.66
C SER A 53 5.68 -9.38 3.99
N TYR A 54 4.88 -9.75 5.00
CA TYR A 54 5.39 -10.25 6.28
C TYR A 54 6.35 -11.43 6.08
N HIS A 55 5.92 -12.45 5.33
CA HIS A 55 6.76 -13.63 5.08
C HIS A 55 8.03 -13.30 4.29
N ARG A 56 7.97 -12.36 3.34
CA ARG A 56 9.17 -11.93 2.60
C ARG A 56 10.17 -11.18 3.49
N ILE A 57 9.69 -10.32 4.40
CA ILE A 57 10.55 -9.60 5.36
C ILE A 57 11.14 -10.57 6.40
N ALA A 58 10.36 -11.57 6.84
CA ALA A 58 10.83 -12.63 7.74
C ALA A 58 11.93 -13.47 7.06
N ALA A 59 11.72 -13.84 5.79
CA ALA A 59 12.71 -14.57 5.01
C ALA A 59 14.02 -13.79 4.77
N ALA A 60 13.97 -12.45 4.86
CA ALA A 60 15.15 -11.59 4.83
C ALA A 60 15.91 -11.54 6.19
N GLY A 61 15.47 -12.31 7.19
CA GLY A 61 16.14 -12.42 8.50
C GLY A 61 15.66 -11.39 9.53
N SER A 62 14.51 -10.75 9.30
CA SER A 62 13.93 -9.82 10.28
C SER A 62 13.27 -10.58 11.44
N ASP A 63 13.31 -9.99 12.63
CA ASP A 63 12.63 -10.49 13.82
C ASP A 63 11.11 -10.36 13.64
N GLU A 64 10.40 -11.49 13.62
CA GLU A 64 8.95 -11.58 13.36
C GLU A 64 8.10 -10.63 14.22
N GLU A 65 8.44 -10.48 15.51
CA GLU A 65 7.78 -9.55 16.45
C GLU A 65 7.85 -8.07 16.03
N CYS A 66 8.80 -7.73 15.16
CA CYS A 66 9.07 -6.37 14.72
C CYS A 66 8.46 -6.05 13.36
N ILE A 67 8.14 -7.08 12.56
CA ILE A 67 7.75 -6.91 11.15
C ILE A 67 6.43 -6.17 11.06
N LEU A 68 5.39 -6.66 11.73
CA LEU A 68 4.05 -6.07 11.65
C LEU A 68 4.02 -4.62 12.20
N PRO A 69 4.59 -4.31 13.38
CA PRO A 69 4.71 -2.92 13.85
C PRO A 69 5.43 -2.01 12.85
N SER A 70 6.54 -2.49 12.27
CA SER A 70 7.35 -1.70 11.35
C SER A 70 6.65 -1.46 10.01
N LEU A 71 5.94 -2.47 9.50
CA LEU A 71 5.10 -2.36 8.31
C LEU A 71 4.00 -1.32 8.52
N LEU A 72 3.26 -1.42 9.63
CA LEU A 72 2.18 -0.48 9.93
C LEU A 72 2.69 0.94 10.08
N MET A 73 3.77 1.17 10.85
CA MET A 73 4.36 2.51 11.00
C MET A 73 4.80 3.11 9.67
N THR A 74 5.54 2.32 8.87
CA THR A 74 6.07 2.79 7.57
C THR A 74 4.94 3.08 6.59
N MET A 75 3.93 2.22 6.53
CA MET A 75 2.73 2.43 5.70
C MET A 75 1.95 3.66 6.13
N THR A 76 1.71 3.86 7.43
CA THR A 76 1.03 5.05 7.95
C THR A 76 1.78 6.33 7.56
N GLY A 77 3.12 6.33 7.67
CA GLY A 77 3.96 7.45 7.24
C GLY A 77 3.78 7.76 5.75
N LYS A 78 3.87 6.75 4.89
CA LYS A 78 3.69 6.91 3.42
C LYS A 78 2.28 7.38 3.05
N LEU A 79 1.24 6.83 3.67
CA LEU A 79 -0.14 7.24 3.45
C LEU A 79 -0.41 8.69 3.91
N SER A 80 0.21 9.11 5.02
CA SER A 80 0.09 10.49 5.52
C SER A 80 0.78 11.49 4.58
N ALA A 81 1.95 11.13 4.05
CA ALA A 81 2.63 11.91 3.02
C ALA A 81 1.78 12.04 1.76
N LEU A 82 1.19 10.93 1.29
CA LEU A 82 0.27 10.90 0.15
C LEU A 82 -0.95 11.83 0.37
N ALA A 83 -1.62 11.71 1.52
CA ALA A 83 -2.78 12.54 1.82
C ALA A 83 -2.42 14.04 1.83
N THR A 84 -1.21 14.37 2.30
CA THR A 84 -0.68 15.74 2.27
C THR A 84 -0.40 16.21 0.84
N GLU A 85 0.26 15.39 0.02
CA GLU A 85 0.54 15.72 -1.38
C GLU A 85 -0.73 15.88 -2.22
N VAL A 86 -1.71 15.00 -2.03
CA VAL A 86 -3.03 15.09 -2.67
C VAL A 86 -3.80 16.33 -2.20
N ALA A 87 -3.74 16.70 -0.92
CA ALA A 87 -4.40 17.90 -0.43
C ALA A 87 -3.75 19.20 -0.98
N LEU A 88 -2.45 19.17 -1.29
CA LEU A 88 -1.71 20.31 -1.83
C LEU A 88 -1.86 20.48 -3.35
N ARG A 89 -2.20 19.40 -4.09
CA ARG A 89 -2.36 19.43 -5.55
C ARG A 89 -3.84 19.34 -5.94
N SER A 90 -4.31 20.21 -6.83
CA SER A 90 -5.70 20.14 -7.34
C SER A 90 -6.00 18.76 -7.94
N ASP A 91 -7.25 18.27 -7.84
CA ASP A 91 -7.75 16.94 -8.27
C ASP A 91 -7.17 16.38 -9.58
N ARG A 92 -6.76 17.24 -10.51
CA ARG A 92 -6.20 16.87 -11.81
C ARG A 92 -4.82 16.18 -11.74
N ASP A 93 -4.14 16.22 -10.59
CA ASP A 93 -2.75 15.72 -10.43
C ASP A 93 -2.61 14.53 -9.46
N VAL A 94 -3.71 14.09 -8.84
CA VAL A 94 -3.73 13.02 -7.82
C VAL A 94 -3.26 11.68 -8.39
N ALA A 95 -3.64 11.36 -9.62
CA ALA A 95 -3.20 10.14 -10.29
C ALA A 95 -1.68 10.12 -10.61
N GLU A 96 -1.05 11.29 -10.73
CA GLU A 96 0.40 11.41 -10.96
C GLU A 96 1.18 11.22 -9.65
N VAL A 97 0.69 11.84 -8.57
CA VAL A 97 1.22 11.67 -7.21
C VAL A 97 1.20 10.19 -6.80
N ILE A 98 0.06 9.52 -6.98
CA ILE A 98 -0.14 8.10 -6.69
C ILE A 98 0.85 7.21 -7.47
N ARG A 99 1.11 7.53 -8.75
CA ARG A 99 2.09 6.81 -9.59
C ARG A 99 3.53 6.99 -9.14
N SER A 100 3.92 8.22 -8.78
CA SER A 100 5.30 8.52 -8.36
C SER A 100 5.71 7.73 -7.10
N ILE A 101 4.74 7.45 -6.21
CA ILE A 101 4.97 6.70 -4.97
C ILE A 101 4.96 5.18 -5.20
N GLY A 102 4.12 4.69 -6.13
CA GLY A 102 4.12 3.29 -6.54
C GLY A 102 5.37 2.85 -7.32
N GLY A 103 6.27 3.79 -7.62
CA GLY A 103 7.54 3.53 -8.31
C GLY A 103 7.40 3.28 -9.81
N ARG A 104 6.38 3.84 -10.48
CA ARG A 104 6.25 3.79 -11.94
C ARG A 104 6.06 5.15 -12.58
#